data_AF-A0A1H4JJT2-F1
#
_entry.id   AF-A0A1H4JJT2-F1
#
_cell.length_a   1.000
_cell.length_b   1.000
_cell.length_c   1.000
_cell.angle_alpha   90.00
_cell.angle_beta   90.00
_cell.angle_gamma   90.00
#
_symmetry.space_group_name_H-M   'P 1'
#
loop_
_entity.id
_entity.type
_entity.pdbx_description
1 polymer ?
#
loop_
_entity_poly.entity_id
_entity_poly.type
_entity_poly.pdbx_seq_one_letter_code
_entity_poly.pdbx_strand_id
1 'polypeptide(L)'
;MPRTYSNLLIVDKASRAQLLAGVEQGDPGPLRITPTAHCTDVSLGSVVSDKAVAWFRKWAIEGDTAALRTNSLSVIAKLPGQENADLVVQVLENDPKVRRLIVGSEISRLTQLDWQIALQGADDPTTIPEPRKLALKLAKGAINPKGTEARWACTYLLTRMVSVLGR
;
A
#
# COMPACT_ATOMS: atom_id res chain seq x y z
N MET A 1 -16.71 -7.78 -16.09
CA MET A 1 -16.52 -7.09 -14.80
C MET A 1 -15.05 -6.74 -14.66
N PRO A 2 -14.68 -5.49 -14.33
CA PRO A 2 -13.28 -5.12 -14.10
C PRO A 2 -12.73 -5.97 -12.94
N ARG A 3 -11.57 -6.61 -13.14
CA ARG A 3 -10.93 -7.40 -12.08
C ARG A 3 -10.07 -6.43 -11.25
N THR A 4 -10.63 -5.95 -10.15
CA THR A 4 -9.80 -5.48 -9.03
C THR A 4 -8.85 -6.62 -8.64
N TYR A 5 -7.66 -6.29 -8.11
CA TYR A 5 -6.56 -7.25 -7.86
C TYR A 5 -7.10 -8.60 -7.33
N SER A 6 -7.08 -9.63 -8.18
CA SER A 6 -7.65 -10.93 -7.84
C SER A 6 -6.57 -11.75 -7.13
N ASN A 7 -6.89 -12.35 -5.98
CA ASN A 7 -5.99 -13.11 -5.09
C ASN A 7 -5.21 -12.29 -4.05
N LEU A 8 -5.90 -11.40 -3.33
CA LEU A 8 -5.33 -10.75 -2.14
C LEU A 8 -5.31 -11.70 -0.95
N LEU A 9 -4.24 -11.64 -0.15
CA LEU A 9 -4.17 -12.30 1.14
C LEU A 9 -5.16 -11.64 2.10
N ILE A 10 -6.21 -12.38 2.45
CA ILE A 10 -7.19 -12.03 3.49
C ILE A 10 -7.03 -13.04 4.61
N VAL A 11 -6.78 -12.55 5.83
CA VAL A 11 -6.57 -13.40 7.01
C VAL A 11 -7.76 -13.31 7.96
N ASP A 12 -8.20 -14.47 8.45
CA ASP A 12 -9.08 -14.55 9.61
C ASP A 12 -8.29 -14.49 10.93
N LYS A 13 -8.97 -14.62 12.07
CA LYS A 13 -8.33 -14.51 13.39
C LYS A 13 -7.26 -15.59 13.60
N ALA A 14 -7.52 -16.82 13.18
CA ALA A 14 -6.61 -17.95 13.39
C ALA A 14 -5.37 -17.84 12.47
N SER A 15 -5.60 -17.60 11.18
CA SER A 15 -4.56 -17.42 10.17
C SER A 15 -3.69 -16.21 10.47
N ARG A 16 -4.28 -15.13 11.00
CA ARG A 16 -3.53 -13.95 11.47
C ARG A 16 -2.56 -14.29 12.60
N ALA A 17 -3.01 -15.05 13.60
CA ALA A 17 -2.16 -15.43 14.72
C ALA A 17 -0.99 -16.33 14.26
N GLN A 18 -1.27 -17.28 13.37
CA GLN A 18 -0.23 -18.12 12.79
C GLN A 18 0.77 -17.31 11.95
N LEU A 19 0.29 -16.38 11.13
CA LEU A 19 1.15 -15.50 10.34
C LEU A 19 2.06 -14.67 11.24
N LEU A 20 1.51 -14.02 12.27
CA LEU A 20 2.30 -13.18 13.19
C LEU A 20 3.33 -13.99 13.98
N ALA A 21 3.00 -15.22 14.39
CA ALA A 21 3.97 -16.11 15.05
C ALA A 21 5.16 -16.45 14.13
N GLY A 22 4.93 -16.61 12.82
CA GLY A 22 5.99 -16.76 11.82
C GLY A 22 6.81 -15.48 11.65
N VAL A 23 6.14 -14.32 11.57
CA VAL A 23 6.80 -13.02 11.45
C VAL A 23 7.70 -12.74 12.65
N GLU A 24 7.28 -13.08 13.87
CA GLU A 24 8.12 -12.96 15.07
C GLU A 24 9.39 -13.82 15.03
N GLN A 25 9.41 -14.87 14.20
CA GLN A 25 10.57 -15.72 13.95
C GLN A 25 11.38 -15.30 12.72
N GLY A 26 10.96 -14.24 12.02
CA GLY A 26 11.59 -13.78 10.79
C GLY A 26 11.18 -14.57 9.54
N ASP A 27 10.06 -15.28 9.60
CA ASP A 27 9.46 -15.91 8.42
C ASP A 27 8.29 -15.05 7.88
N PRO A 28 8.42 -14.45 6.69
CA PRO A 28 7.33 -13.69 6.09
C PRO A 28 6.19 -14.58 5.55
N GLY A 29 6.42 -15.88 5.37
CA GLY A 29 5.44 -16.82 4.84
C GLY A 29 4.73 -16.30 3.58
N PRO A 30 3.38 -16.27 3.53
CA PRO A 30 2.62 -15.82 2.37
C PRO A 30 2.84 -14.34 2.01
N LEU A 31 3.28 -13.50 2.95
CA LEU A 31 3.56 -12.08 2.68
C LEU A 31 4.69 -11.90 1.67
N ARG A 32 5.54 -12.92 1.49
CA ARG A 32 6.66 -12.88 0.55
C ARG A 32 6.20 -12.71 -0.90
N ILE A 33 5.05 -13.25 -1.29
CA ILE A 33 4.64 -13.28 -2.70
C ILE A 33 3.18 -12.93 -2.94
N THR A 34 2.34 -12.95 -1.90
CA THR A 34 0.90 -12.68 -2.03
C THR A 34 0.59 -11.29 -1.51
N PRO A 35 0.13 -10.35 -2.36
CA PRO A 35 -0.25 -9.01 -1.92
C PRO A 35 -1.38 -9.05 -0.89
N THR A 36 -1.31 -8.20 0.13
CA THR A 36 -2.33 -8.13 1.18
C THR A 36 -3.51 -7.25 0.78
N ALA A 37 -4.69 -7.60 1.30
CA ALA A 37 -5.82 -6.68 1.27
C ALA A 37 -5.66 -5.58 2.33
N HIS A 38 -6.24 -4.41 2.09
CA HIS A 38 -6.25 -3.31 3.06
C HIS A 38 -6.75 -3.73 4.45
N CYS A 39 -7.80 -4.57 4.50
CA CYS A 39 -8.32 -5.09 5.77
C CYS A 39 -7.31 -5.98 6.50
N THR A 40 -6.47 -6.72 5.77
CA THR A 40 -5.37 -7.51 6.33
C THR A 40 -4.32 -6.60 6.94
N ASP A 41 -3.91 -5.53 6.26
CA ASP A 41 -2.90 -4.60 6.79
C ASP A 41 -3.35 -3.94 8.09
N VAL A 42 -4.61 -3.50 8.13
CA VAL A 42 -5.23 -2.94 9.33
C VAL A 42 -5.32 -3.98 10.44
N SER A 43 -5.74 -5.20 10.09
CA SER A 43 -5.87 -6.31 11.03
C SER A 43 -4.52 -6.67 11.66
N LEU A 44 -3.45 -6.75 10.86
CA LEU A 44 -2.09 -7.02 11.34
C LEU A 44 -1.56 -5.85 12.18
N GLY A 45 -1.64 -4.63 11.68
CA GLY A 45 -1.15 -3.44 12.39
C GLY A 45 -1.83 -3.18 13.74
N SER A 46 -3.05 -3.69 13.95
CA SER A 46 -3.77 -3.53 15.21
C SER A 46 -3.27 -4.43 16.36
N VAL A 47 -2.52 -5.50 16.07
CA VAL A 47 -2.12 -6.52 17.06
C VAL A 47 -0.67 -6.99 16.92
N VAL A 48 0.13 -6.33 16.08
CA VAL A 48 1.53 -6.68 15.84
C VAL A 48 2.38 -6.38 17.09
N SER A 49 3.29 -7.29 17.43
CA SER A 49 4.27 -7.10 18.51
C SER A 49 5.48 -6.30 18.05
N ASP A 50 6.23 -5.70 18.98
CA ASP A 50 7.44 -4.93 18.65
C ASP A 50 8.48 -5.75 17.86
N LYS A 51 8.60 -7.04 18.17
CA LYS A 51 9.50 -7.96 17.45
C LYS A 51 9.05 -8.14 15.99
N ALA A 52 7.75 -8.30 15.76
CA ALA A 52 7.21 -8.38 14.41
C ALA A 52 7.32 -7.03 13.67
N VAL A 53 7.15 -5.89 14.36
CA VAL A 53 7.38 -4.55 13.79
C VAL A 53 8.81 -4.40 13.28
N ALA A 54 9.82 -4.87 14.04
CA ALA A 54 11.21 -4.82 13.59
C ALA A 54 11.43 -5.59 12.27
N TRP A 55 10.79 -6.75 12.12
CA TRP A 55 10.82 -7.51 10.86
C TRP A 55 10.11 -6.79 9.71
N PHE A 56 8.91 -6.24 9.95
CA PHE A 56 8.21 -5.46 8.93
C PHE A 56 9.01 -4.23 8.48
N ARG A 57 9.68 -3.53 9.40
CA ARG A 57 10.56 -2.41 9.04
C ARG A 57 11.72 -2.87 8.18
N LYS A 58 12.40 -3.94 8.58
CA LYS A 58 13.49 -4.53 7.80
C LYS A 58 13.03 -4.95 6.42
N TRP A 59 11.92 -5.68 6.33
CA TRP A 59 11.39 -6.16 5.06
C TRP A 59 10.82 -5.06 4.18
N ALA A 60 10.32 -3.96 4.71
CA ALA A 60 9.91 -2.81 3.90
C ALA A 60 11.08 -2.22 3.09
N ILE A 61 12.30 -2.32 3.62
CA ILE A 61 13.52 -1.79 2.99
C ILE A 61 14.22 -2.88 2.17
N GLU A 62 14.46 -4.04 2.79
CA GLU A 62 15.39 -5.07 2.31
C GLU A 62 14.69 -6.35 1.82
N GLY A 63 13.35 -6.40 1.83
CA GLY A 63 12.60 -7.56 1.37
C GLY A 63 13.01 -7.94 -0.05
N ASP A 64 13.20 -9.23 -0.30
CA ASP A 64 13.71 -9.78 -1.56
C ASP A 64 12.73 -9.59 -2.73
N THR A 65 11.42 -9.57 -2.45
CA THR A 65 10.38 -9.31 -3.45
C THR A 65 9.73 -7.94 -3.26
N ALA A 66 9.24 -7.36 -4.36
CA ALA A 66 8.45 -6.14 -4.27
C ALA A 66 7.16 -6.34 -3.46
N ALA A 67 6.55 -7.53 -3.54
CA ALA A 67 5.35 -7.87 -2.75
C ALA A 67 5.64 -7.83 -1.25
N LEU A 68 6.76 -8.41 -0.80
CA LEU A 68 7.15 -8.40 0.61
C LEU A 68 7.39 -6.98 1.10
N ARG A 69 8.13 -6.17 0.33
CA ARG A 69 8.40 -4.77 0.68
C ARG A 69 7.11 -3.95 0.76
N THR A 70 6.24 -4.09 -0.23
CA THR A 70 4.92 -3.43 -0.27
C THR A 70 4.04 -3.85 0.91
N ASN A 71 3.82 -5.15 1.12
CA ASN A 71 2.98 -5.65 2.21
C ASN A 71 3.49 -5.18 3.58
N SER A 72 4.81 -5.25 3.78
CA SER A 72 5.43 -4.83 5.04
C SER A 72 5.25 -3.32 5.26
N LEU A 73 5.47 -2.51 4.22
CA LEU A 73 5.24 -1.07 4.27
C LEU A 73 3.78 -0.74 4.61
N SER A 74 2.83 -1.45 4.02
CA SER A 74 1.40 -1.24 4.25
C SER A 74 0.97 -1.55 5.67
N VAL A 75 1.58 -2.54 6.34
CA VAL A 75 1.40 -2.79 7.77
C VAL A 75 2.03 -1.68 8.60
N ILE A 76 3.29 -1.30 8.35
CA ILE A 76 3.97 -0.19 9.06
C ILE A 76 3.17 1.11 8.95
N ALA A 77 2.59 1.38 7.79
CA ALA A 77 1.79 2.57 7.55
C ALA A 77 0.51 2.63 8.40
N LYS A 78 0.08 1.54 9.05
CA LYS A 78 -1.06 1.52 9.98
C LYS A 78 -0.64 1.78 11.42
N LEU A 79 0.66 1.72 11.72
CA LEU A 79 1.19 1.98 13.05
C LEU A 79 1.32 3.49 13.31
N PRO A 80 1.07 3.94 14.55
CA PRO A 80 1.33 5.33 14.93
C PRO A 80 2.85 5.60 15.01
N GLY A 81 3.22 6.88 15.06
CA GLY A 81 4.58 7.31 15.34
C GLY A 81 5.32 7.90 14.13
N GLN A 82 6.11 8.94 14.40
CA GLN A 82 6.87 9.67 13.37
C GLN A 82 7.86 8.75 12.65
N GLU A 83 8.56 7.88 13.38
CA GLU A 83 9.51 6.91 12.80
C GLU A 83 8.87 6.03 11.71
N ASN A 84 7.65 5.54 11.96
CA ASN A 84 6.92 4.73 10.98
C ASN A 84 6.50 5.58 9.77
N ALA A 85 6.14 6.85 9.99
CA ALA A 85 5.80 7.75 8.91
C ALA A 85 7.01 8.09 8.03
N ASP A 86 8.15 8.40 8.65
CA ASP A 86 9.40 8.71 7.96
C ASP A 86 9.89 7.52 7.14
N LEU A 87 9.81 6.30 7.69
CA LEU A 87 10.14 5.08 6.94
C LEU A 87 9.24 4.91 5.72
N VAL A 88 7.93 5.13 5.86
CA VAL A 88 6.98 5.05 4.74
C VAL A 88 7.36 6.04 3.64
N VAL A 89 7.64 7.29 4.00
CA VAL A 89 8.05 8.32 3.04
C VAL A 89 9.36 7.92 2.36
N GLN A 90 10.38 7.52 3.14
CA GLN A 90 11.67 7.10 2.63
C GLN A 90 11.57 5.96 1.62
N VAL A 91 10.81 4.90 1.92
CA VAL A 91 10.64 3.77 1.00
C VAL A 91 9.90 4.21 -0.27
N LEU A 92 8.83 5.00 -0.15
CA LEU A 92 8.06 5.46 -1.31
C LEU A 92 8.84 6.41 -2.20
N GLU A 93 9.78 7.19 -1.67
CA GLU A 93 10.66 8.05 -2.45
C GLU A 93 11.75 7.26 -3.19
N ASN A 94 12.30 6.22 -2.54
CA ASN A 94 13.50 5.53 -3.03
C ASN A 94 13.24 4.20 -3.75
N ASP A 95 12.12 3.53 -3.53
CA ASP A 95 11.75 2.29 -4.25
C ASP A 95 10.62 2.55 -5.28
N PRO A 96 10.97 2.74 -6.57
CA PRO A 96 9.97 2.99 -7.61
C PRO A 96 9.02 1.82 -7.83
N LYS A 97 9.42 0.57 -7.55
CA LYS A 97 8.55 -0.60 -7.71
C LYS A 97 7.49 -0.61 -6.63
N VAL A 98 7.87 -0.39 -5.37
CA VAL A 98 6.92 -0.29 -4.24
C VAL A 98 5.99 0.90 -4.45
N ARG A 99 6.54 2.07 -4.81
CA ARG A 99 5.74 3.27 -5.12
C ARG A 99 4.68 2.98 -6.19
N ARG A 100 5.06 2.33 -7.29
CA ARG A 100 4.14 1.96 -8.37
C ARG A 100 3.01 1.06 -7.88
N LEU A 101 3.32 0.04 -7.08
CA LEU A 101 2.33 -0.88 -6.53
C LEU A 101 1.36 -0.17 -5.58
N ILE A 102 1.87 0.69 -4.70
CA ILE A 102 1.05 1.47 -3.77
C ILE A 102 0.12 2.44 -4.51
N VAL A 103 0.65 3.21 -5.46
CA VAL A 103 -0.17 4.16 -6.23
C VAL A 103 -1.23 3.42 -7.06
N GLY A 104 -0.86 2.31 -7.69
CA GLY A 104 -1.83 1.46 -8.40
C GLY A 104 -2.92 0.91 -7.47
N SER A 105 -2.55 0.49 -6.24
CA SER A 105 -3.51 0.01 -5.23
C SER A 105 -4.52 1.09 -4.89
N GLU A 106 -4.07 2.32 -4.65
CA GLU A 106 -4.94 3.45 -4.35
C GLU A 106 -5.85 3.82 -5.53
N ILE A 107 -5.34 3.83 -6.76
CA ILE A 107 -6.17 4.03 -7.95
C ILE A 107 -7.26 2.96 -8.03
N SER A 108 -6.88 1.67 -8.01
CA SER A 108 -7.83 0.56 -8.13
C SER A 108 -8.87 0.60 -7.01
N ARG A 109 -8.46 0.84 -5.76
CA ARG A 109 -9.36 0.92 -4.60
C ARG A 109 -10.34 2.09 -4.72
N LEU A 110 -9.86 3.27 -5.11
CA LEU A 110 -10.70 4.46 -5.17
C LEU A 110 -11.65 4.45 -6.37
N THR A 111 -11.27 3.80 -7.48
CA THR A 111 -12.01 3.87 -8.76
C THR A 111 -12.70 2.58 -9.15
N GLN A 112 -12.33 1.45 -8.54
CA GLN A 112 -12.70 0.10 -8.95
C GLN A 112 -12.24 -0.25 -10.38
N LEU A 113 -11.22 0.44 -10.88
CA LEU A 113 -10.57 0.10 -12.14
C LEU A 113 -9.83 -1.24 -12.02
N ASP A 114 -9.76 -1.92 -13.17
CA ASP A 114 -8.95 -3.12 -13.33
C ASP A 114 -7.51 -2.85 -12.91
N TRP A 115 -6.87 -3.84 -12.31
CA TRP A 115 -5.52 -3.71 -11.80
C TRP A 115 -4.50 -3.22 -12.84
N GLN A 116 -4.58 -3.72 -14.08
CA GLN A 116 -3.64 -3.32 -15.13
C GLN A 116 -3.84 -1.85 -15.53
N ILE A 117 -5.10 -1.39 -15.58
CA ILE A 117 -5.41 0.02 -15.84
C ILE A 117 -4.93 0.89 -14.69
N ALA A 118 -5.10 0.44 -13.44
CA ALA A 118 -4.61 1.17 -12.28
C ALA A 118 -3.09 1.31 -12.27
N LEU A 119 -2.37 0.26 -12.67
CA LEU A 119 -0.92 0.30 -12.85
C LEU A 119 -0.49 1.23 -13.99
N GLN A 120 -1.18 1.20 -15.13
CA GLN A 120 -0.94 2.16 -16.22
C GLN A 120 -1.15 3.60 -15.75
N GLY A 121 -2.19 3.86 -14.95
CA GLY A 121 -2.43 5.18 -14.35
C GLY A 121 -1.37 5.59 -13.34
N ALA A 122 -0.81 4.63 -12.60
CA ALA A 122 0.32 4.87 -11.71
C ALA A 122 1.60 5.24 -12.47
N ASP A 123 1.79 4.68 -13.67
CA ASP A 123 2.91 5.00 -14.55
C ASP A 123 2.69 6.33 -15.28
N ASP A 124 1.50 6.55 -15.84
CA ASP A 124 1.09 7.73 -16.59
C ASP A 124 -0.35 8.15 -16.26
N PRO A 125 -0.54 9.25 -15.51
CA PRO A 125 -1.86 9.75 -15.13
C PRO A 125 -2.77 10.14 -16.28
N THR A 126 -2.25 10.34 -17.51
CA THR A 126 -3.08 10.66 -18.68
C THR A 126 -3.95 9.49 -19.12
N THR A 127 -3.59 8.27 -18.72
CA THR A 127 -4.32 7.03 -19.05
C THR A 127 -5.52 6.79 -18.11
N ILE A 128 -5.66 7.57 -17.05
CA ILE A 128 -6.69 7.40 -16.03
C ILE A 128 -8.07 7.80 -16.58
N PRO A 129 -9.06 6.89 -16.56
CA PRO A 129 -10.45 7.22 -16.84
C PRO A 129 -11.01 8.21 -15.80
N GLU A 130 -11.75 9.20 -16.28
CA GLU A 130 -12.44 10.20 -15.42
C GLU A 130 -11.50 10.89 -14.39
N PRO A 131 -10.40 11.54 -14.84
CA PRO A 131 -9.35 12.04 -13.95
C PRO A 131 -9.87 13.03 -12.90
N ARG A 132 -10.89 13.85 -13.21
CA ARG A 132 -11.51 14.77 -12.25
C ARG A 132 -12.21 14.04 -11.09
N LYS A 133 -12.86 12.90 -11.36
CA LYS A 133 -13.51 12.09 -10.30
C LYS A 133 -12.46 11.43 -9.40
N LEU A 134 -11.36 10.94 -9.97
CA LEU A 134 -10.26 10.41 -9.18
C LEU A 134 -9.63 11.52 -8.31
N ALA A 135 -9.35 12.70 -8.86
CA ALA A 135 -8.75 13.81 -8.12
C ALA A 135 -9.54 14.18 -6.85
N LEU A 136 -10.89 14.21 -6.94
CA LEU A 136 -11.74 14.44 -5.76
C LEU A 136 -11.56 13.37 -4.68
N LYS A 137 -11.41 12.10 -5.08
CA LYS A 137 -11.20 10.98 -4.15
C LYS A 137 -9.80 11.02 -3.53
N LEU A 138 -8.77 11.34 -4.33
CA LEU A 138 -7.41 11.50 -3.84
C LEU A 138 -7.31 12.67 -2.86
N ALA A 139 -7.98 13.80 -3.11
CA ALA A 139 -7.96 14.94 -2.20
C ALA A 139 -8.48 14.56 -0.80
N LYS A 140 -9.53 13.74 -0.74
CA LYS A 140 -10.02 13.16 0.53
C LYS A 140 -9.02 12.18 1.15
N GLY A 141 -8.35 11.37 0.34
CA GLY A 141 -7.34 10.41 0.81
C GLY A 141 -6.09 11.10 1.36
N ALA A 142 -5.64 12.20 0.75
CA ALA A 142 -4.46 12.97 1.15
C ALA A 142 -4.57 13.54 2.57
N ILE A 143 -5.79 13.87 3.02
CA ILE A 143 -6.05 14.41 4.36
C ILE A 143 -6.55 13.35 5.36
N ASN A 144 -6.62 12.08 4.97
CA ASN A 144 -7.12 11.03 5.85
C ASN A 144 -6.08 10.69 6.93
N PRO A 145 -6.39 10.82 8.25
CA PRO A 145 -5.44 10.51 9.31
C PRO A 145 -5.08 9.01 9.38
N LYS A 146 -5.91 8.14 8.78
CA LYS A 146 -5.74 6.69 8.82
C LYS A 146 -4.87 6.19 7.66
N GLY A 147 -3.57 6.17 7.88
CA GLY A 147 -2.59 5.52 7.01
C GLY A 147 -1.65 6.49 6.29
N THR A 148 -0.38 6.50 6.68
CA THR A 148 0.63 7.41 6.09
C THR A 148 0.86 7.13 4.61
N GLU A 149 0.91 5.86 4.22
CA GLU A 149 1.15 5.45 2.83
C GLU A 149 0.04 5.92 1.88
N ALA A 150 -1.23 5.75 2.26
CA ALA A 150 -2.36 6.20 1.47
C ALA A 150 -2.36 7.72 1.30
N ARG A 151 -2.04 8.48 2.36
CA ARG A 151 -1.88 9.94 2.27
C ARG A 151 -0.77 10.31 1.28
N TRP A 152 0.40 9.69 1.41
CA TRP A 152 1.53 9.96 0.54
C TRP A 152 1.17 9.67 -0.92
N ALA A 153 0.59 8.50 -1.19
CA ALA A 153 0.22 8.08 -2.55
C ALA A 153 -0.84 8.99 -3.17
N CYS A 154 -1.84 9.40 -2.38
CA CYS A 154 -2.86 10.35 -2.83
C CYS A 154 -2.25 11.71 -3.19
N THR A 155 -1.38 12.25 -2.33
CA THR A 155 -0.68 13.52 -2.57
C THR A 155 0.23 13.42 -3.80
N TYR A 156 1.05 12.38 -3.89
CA TYR A 156 1.94 12.11 -5.01
C TYR A 156 1.17 12.07 -6.34
N LEU A 157 0.07 11.31 -6.38
CA LEU A 157 -0.72 11.19 -7.59
C LEU A 157 -1.44 12.49 -7.95
N LEU A 158 -1.99 13.23 -6.98
CA LEU A 158 -2.58 14.54 -7.22
C LEU A 158 -1.60 15.51 -7.88
N THR A 159 -0.37 15.59 -7.38
CA THR A 159 0.68 16.44 -7.96
C THR A 159 0.95 16.05 -9.42
N ARG A 160 0.95 14.75 -9.74
CA ARG A 160 1.17 14.28 -11.11
C ARG A 160 -0.03 14.45 -12.04
N MET A 161 -1.23 14.55 -11.48
CA MET A 161 -2.46 14.76 -12.25
C MET A 161 -2.69 16.22 -12.67
N VAL A 162 -1.91 17.18 -12.17
CA VAL A 162 -2.06 18.62 -12.49
C VAL A 162 -2.12 18.87 -14.00
N SER A 163 -1.24 18.22 -14.78
CA SER A 163 -1.19 18.35 -16.25
C SER A 163 -2.42 17.80 -16.98
N VAL A 164 -3.17 16.89 -16.34
CA VAL A 164 -4.36 16.23 -16.88
C VAL A 164 -5.63 16.98 -16.45
N LEU A 165 -5.63 17.59 -15.26
CA LEU A 165 -6.76 18.32 -14.70
C LEU A 165 -6.90 19.74 -15.26
N GLY A 166 -5.80 20.35 -15.70
CA GLY A 166 -5.78 21.67 -16.32
C GLY A 166 -6.24 21.72 -17.78
N ARG A 167 -6.67 20.58 -18.33
CA ARG A 167 -7.30 20.47 -19.66
C ARG A 167 -8.83 20.46 -19.53
#